data_AF-A0A3B9GDC6-F1
#
_entry.id   AF-A0A3B9GDC6-F1
#
_cell.length_a   1.000
_cell.length_b   1.000
_cell.length_c   1.000
_cell.angle_alpha   90.00
_cell.angle_beta   90.00
_cell.angle_gamma   90.00
#
_symmetry.space_group_name_H-M   'P 1'
#
loop_
_entity.id
_entity.type
_entity.pdbx_description
1 polymer ?
#
loop_
_entity_poly.entity_id
_entity_poly.type
_entity_poly.pdbx_seq_one_letter_code
_entity_poly.pdbx_strand_id
1 'polypeptide(L)'
;QDLYVSKDLNFRPVDLEFAPDGSLYVADWQNALIGHMQHSARDPLRDHKHGRIYRVTYPSRPLVKPAKIDGASIDQLLANLTLPEYRTRYRTRRELRERDGVEVAKAASAWAAKQSDHRLKLEALWVTWGADQVDADLLNELSQSNDHRIRAAAVRVARFNEHKLANLTEILSRAANDNHGRVRLESIAAASYLPANQGLAVLAIAEAKGIDSTMKQSFEFAENVFSGSAIKGEVAKKVTAPKHLSKEDAVRFVKGAEVYGREAHCTTCHQPDGKGLPGSGFPPLNGTKWAEGDSNRLIKLTLKGLMGPIEVAGKKYPGQVPMTPFESLLNDDEIASVLTYVRNSFGNKASPIRPDKVKKVRDEIKGKQGLYSPDELLKAHPMR
;
A
#
# COMPACT_ATOMS: atom_id res chain seq x y z
N GLN A 1 -13.45 21.45 -6.51
CA GLN A 1 -14.89 21.68 -6.77
C GLN A 1 -15.49 20.31 -6.99
N ASP A 2 -16.54 19.98 -6.25
CA ASP A 2 -17.11 18.63 -6.28
C ASP A 2 -17.95 18.45 -7.53
N LEU A 3 -17.67 17.39 -8.30
CA LEU A 3 -18.33 17.12 -9.57
C LEU A 3 -19.79 16.66 -9.38
N TYR A 4 -20.05 15.93 -8.29
CA TYR A 4 -21.33 15.27 -8.05
C TYR A 4 -21.60 15.15 -6.54
N VAL A 5 -22.71 15.73 -6.07
CA VAL A 5 -23.14 15.70 -4.67
C VAL A 5 -24.63 15.37 -4.59
N SER A 6 -25.05 14.67 -3.54
CA SER A 6 -26.45 14.33 -3.31
C SER A 6 -26.86 14.66 -1.87
N LYS A 7 -28.12 15.05 -1.69
CA LYS A 7 -28.75 15.22 -0.37
C LYS A 7 -29.34 13.91 0.17
N ASP A 8 -29.39 12.87 -0.66
CA ASP A 8 -29.85 11.55 -0.25
C ASP A 8 -28.80 10.87 0.64
N LEU A 9 -29.19 10.55 1.87
CA LEU A 9 -28.31 9.92 2.86
C LEU A 9 -27.88 8.51 2.45
N ASN A 10 -28.57 7.87 1.51
CA ASN A 10 -28.23 6.55 0.98
C ASN A 10 -27.35 6.63 -0.28
N PHE A 11 -26.99 7.82 -0.76
CA PHE A 11 -26.12 7.98 -1.93
C PHE A 11 -24.70 7.45 -1.66
N ARG A 12 -24.28 6.43 -2.41
CA ARG A 12 -23.01 5.69 -2.31
C ARG A 12 -22.44 5.46 -3.73
N PRO A 13 -21.83 6.48 -4.36
CA PRO A 13 -21.17 6.28 -5.64
C PRO A 13 -20.00 5.31 -5.44
N VAL A 14 -20.02 4.20 -6.17
CA VAL A 14 -19.02 3.13 -6.06
C VAL A 14 -18.12 3.07 -7.29
N ASP A 15 -18.56 3.60 -8.43
CA ASP A 15 -17.80 3.58 -9.65
C ASP A 15 -18.17 4.71 -10.62
N LEU A 16 -17.24 5.07 -11.49
CA LEU A 16 -17.44 6.04 -12.56
C LEU A 16 -16.70 5.63 -13.83
N GLU A 17 -17.38 5.71 -14.97
CA GLU A 17 -16.83 5.27 -16.26
C GLU A 17 -17.24 6.20 -17.40
N PHE A 18 -16.30 6.53 -18.28
CA PHE A 18 -16.61 7.25 -19.51
C PHE A 18 -17.12 6.29 -20.59
N ALA A 19 -18.30 6.58 -21.13
CA ALA A 19 -18.88 5.86 -22.26
C ALA A 19 -18.19 6.20 -23.59
N PRO A 20 -18.36 5.37 -24.64
CA PRO A 20 -17.78 5.61 -25.97
C PRO A 20 -18.15 6.95 -26.60
N ASP A 21 -19.27 7.55 -26.17
CA ASP A 21 -19.77 8.84 -26.64
C ASP A 21 -19.29 10.03 -25.79
N GLY A 22 -18.40 9.78 -24.82
CA GLY A 22 -17.84 10.80 -23.92
C GLY A 22 -18.76 11.22 -22.77
N SER A 23 -19.93 10.60 -22.61
CA SER A 23 -20.76 10.78 -21.41
C SER A 23 -20.16 10.03 -20.21
N LEU A 24 -20.32 10.60 -19.01
CA LEU A 24 -19.83 9.98 -17.77
C LEU A 24 -20.97 9.21 -17.11
N TYR A 25 -20.79 7.92 -16.88
CA TYR A 25 -21.71 7.11 -16.10
C TYR A 25 -21.22 7.02 -14.66
N VAL A 26 -22.13 7.18 -13.70
CA VAL A 26 -21.86 7.00 -12.27
C VAL A 26 -22.75 5.89 -11.76
N ALA A 27 -22.14 4.85 -11.20
CA ALA A 27 -22.84 3.78 -10.52
C ALA A 27 -22.93 4.09 -9.03
N ASP A 28 -24.16 4.14 -8.53
CA ASP A 28 -24.45 4.35 -7.13
C ASP A 28 -25.14 3.11 -6.56
N TRP A 29 -24.52 2.54 -5.53
CA TRP A 29 -25.01 1.36 -4.85
C TRP A 29 -26.26 1.64 -4.00
N GLN A 30 -26.57 2.91 -3.70
CA GLN A 30 -27.76 3.33 -2.95
C GLN A 30 -27.95 2.51 -1.65
N ASN A 31 -27.11 2.71 -0.64
CA ASN A 31 -27.14 1.90 0.57
C ASN A 31 -27.01 2.75 1.84
N ALA A 32 -27.82 2.42 2.85
CA ALA A 32 -27.78 3.10 4.15
C ALA A 32 -26.48 2.77 4.91
N LEU A 33 -26.05 1.51 4.86
CA LEU A 33 -24.91 1.00 5.64
C LEU A 33 -23.60 1.09 4.87
N ILE A 34 -22.55 1.59 5.54
CA ILE A 34 -21.19 1.72 4.99
C ILE A 34 -20.25 0.76 5.71
N GLY A 35 -19.48 -0.02 4.96
CA GLY A 35 -18.42 -0.90 5.49
C GLY A 35 -18.90 -2.28 5.95
N HIS A 36 -17.97 -3.22 6.07
CA HIS A 36 -18.21 -4.61 6.48
C HIS A 36 -17.78 -4.92 7.92
N MET A 37 -17.07 -3.98 8.57
CA MET A 37 -16.52 -4.16 9.92
C MET A 37 -17.52 -3.76 11.01
N GLN A 38 -18.28 -2.67 10.78
CA GLN A 38 -19.21 -2.10 11.76
C GLN A 38 -20.60 -2.75 11.70
N HIS A 39 -20.95 -3.32 10.55
CA HIS A 39 -22.26 -3.91 10.29
C HIS A 39 -22.08 -5.28 9.64
N SER A 40 -22.80 -6.27 10.15
CA SER A 40 -22.83 -7.62 9.57
C SER A 40 -23.13 -7.56 8.07
N ALA A 41 -22.55 -8.47 7.29
CA ALA A 41 -22.92 -8.64 5.88
C ALA A 41 -24.39 -9.07 5.70
N ARG A 42 -25.02 -9.60 6.77
CA ARG A 42 -26.44 -10.01 6.81
C ARG A 42 -27.35 -9.01 7.52
N ASP A 43 -26.89 -7.79 7.75
CA ASP A 43 -27.70 -6.75 8.38
C ASP A 43 -28.95 -6.46 7.50
N PRO A 44 -30.17 -6.57 8.04
CA PRO A 44 -31.40 -6.41 7.25
C PRO A 44 -31.59 -5.01 6.67
N LEU A 45 -30.83 -4.01 7.15
CA LEU A 45 -30.84 -2.65 6.60
C LEU A 45 -29.96 -2.50 5.35
N ARG A 46 -29.21 -3.54 4.93
CA ARG A 46 -28.51 -3.52 3.65
C ARG A 46 -29.51 -3.60 2.51
N ASP A 47 -29.44 -2.63 1.60
CA ASP A 47 -30.20 -2.69 0.37
C ASP A 47 -29.58 -3.71 -0.60
N HIS A 48 -30.41 -4.62 -1.09
CA HIS A 48 -30.05 -5.69 -2.03
C HIS A 48 -30.83 -5.61 -3.34
N LYS A 49 -31.67 -4.59 -3.50
CA LYS A 49 -32.66 -4.49 -4.59
C LYS A 49 -32.50 -3.22 -5.42
N HIS A 50 -31.95 -2.17 -4.83
CA HIS A 50 -31.87 -0.87 -5.48
C HIS A 50 -30.44 -0.45 -5.78
N GLY A 51 -30.32 0.39 -6.80
CA GLY A 51 -29.10 0.99 -7.27
C GLY A 51 -29.46 2.02 -8.35
N ARG A 52 -28.58 2.98 -8.58
CA ARG A 52 -28.84 4.07 -9.53
C ARG A 52 -27.69 4.17 -10.51
N ILE A 53 -28.03 4.35 -11.78
CA ILE A 53 -27.07 4.65 -12.84
C ILE A 53 -27.39 6.04 -13.36
N TYR A 54 -26.46 6.96 -13.17
CA TYR A 54 -26.57 8.31 -13.69
C TYR A 54 -25.75 8.44 -14.95
N ARG A 55 -26.33 9.00 -16.01
CA ARG A 55 -25.60 9.44 -17.20
C ARG A 55 -25.45 10.96 -17.16
N VAL A 56 -24.21 11.42 -17.06
CA VAL A 56 -23.85 12.83 -17.00
C VAL A 56 -23.39 13.30 -18.37
N THR A 57 -24.06 14.31 -18.89
CA THR A 57 -23.77 14.99 -20.15
C THR A 57 -23.77 16.49 -19.93
N TYR A 58 -23.12 17.24 -20.81
CA TYR A 58 -23.14 18.70 -20.78
C TYR A 58 -23.90 19.23 -22.00
N PRO A 59 -25.07 19.88 -21.85
CA PRO A 59 -25.98 20.19 -22.96
C PRO A 59 -25.35 20.95 -24.14
N SER A 60 -24.39 21.83 -23.88
CA SER A 60 -23.73 22.62 -24.93
C SER A 60 -22.43 22.01 -25.46
N ARG A 61 -22.04 20.82 -25.00
CA ARG A 61 -20.92 20.06 -25.56
C ARG A 61 -21.45 18.81 -26.27
N PRO A 62 -21.33 18.74 -27.61
CA PRO A 62 -21.74 17.56 -28.36
C PRO A 62 -21.07 16.28 -27.83
N LEU A 63 -21.79 15.17 -27.93
CA LEU A 63 -21.23 13.85 -27.64
C LEU A 63 -20.16 13.50 -28.68
N VAL A 64 -19.15 12.74 -28.23
CA VAL A 64 -18.12 12.19 -29.11
C VAL A 64 -18.77 11.15 -30.03
N LYS A 65 -18.42 11.17 -31.32
CA LYS A 65 -18.82 10.10 -32.23
C LYS A 65 -17.91 8.88 -31.96
N PRO A 66 -18.45 7.73 -31.52
CA PRO A 66 -17.62 6.55 -31.26
C PRO A 66 -16.88 6.12 -32.53
N ALA A 67 -15.57 5.90 -32.42
CA ALA A 67 -14.77 5.38 -33.53
C ALA A 67 -15.12 3.91 -33.80
N LYS A 68 -15.04 3.50 -35.08
CA LYS A 68 -15.17 2.09 -35.47
C LYS A 68 -13.91 1.34 -35.04
N ILE A 69 -14.08 0.25 -34.30
CA ILE A 69 -12.99 -0.58 -33.76
C ILE A 69 -13.18 -2.01 -34.25
N ASP A 70 -14.24 -2.67 -33.80
CA ASP A 70 -14.64 -3.99 -34.27
C ASP A 70 -14.79 -4.00 -35.80
N GLY A 71 -14.14 -4.93 -36.48
CA GLY A 71 -14.12 -5.06 -37.95
C GLY A 71 -13.42 -3.93 -38.71
N ALA A 72 -12.76 -2.98 -38.03
CA ALA A 72 -11.97 -1.95 -38.69
C ALA A 72 -10.67 -2.53 -39.28
N SER A 73 -10.14 -1.96 -40.37
CA SER A 73 -8.81 -2.33 -40.88
C SER A 73 -7.70 -1.91 -39.91
N ILE A 74 -6.50 -2.50 -40.04
CA ILE A 74 -5.33 -2.09 -39.25
C ILE A 74 -5.05 -0.59 -39.44
N ASP A 75 -5.11 -0.10 -40.67
CA ASP A 75 -4.91 1.33 -40.98
C ASP A 75 -5.92 2.24 -40.27
N GLN A 76 -7.21 1.85 -40.27
CA GLN A 76 -8.26 2.61 -39.57
C GLN A 76 -8.04 2.60 -38.06
N LEU A 77 -7.59 1.48 -37.50
CA LEU A 77 -7.24 1.38 -36.08
C LEU A 77 -6.04 2.26 -35.74
N LEU A 78 -4.96 2.24 -36.53
CA LEU A 78 -3.82 3.12 -36.32
C LEU A 78 -4.23 4.60 -36.42
N ALA A 79 -5.11 4.96 -37.36
CA ALA A 79 -5.69 6.29 -37.43
C ALA A 79 -6.46 6.67 -36.14
N ASN A 80 -7.18 5.74 -35.52
CA ASN A 80 -7.88 5.99 -34.25
C ASN A 80 -6.94 6.35 -33.09
N LEU A 81 -5.63 6.04 -33.16
CA LEU A 81 -4.64 6.42 -32.14
C LEU A 81 -4.33 7.94 -32.13
N THR A 82 -4.79 8.66 -33.16
CA THR A 82 -4.74 10.13 -33.22
C THR A 82 -5.82 10.80 -32.39
N LEU A 83 -6.91 10.09 -32.09
CA LEU A 83 -8.05 10.64 -31.37
C LEU A 83 -7.71 10.99 -29.92
N PRO A 84 -8.25 12.08 -29.36
CA PRO A 84 -7.90 12.56 -28.02
C PRO A 84 -8.43 11.67 -26.88
N GLU A 85 -9.48 10.88 -27.11
CA GLU A 85 -10.11 10.05 -26.09
C GLU A 85 -9.27 8.82 -25.73
N TYR A 86 -8.85 8.74 -24.47
CA TYR A 86 -8.10 7.59 -23.95
C TYR A 86 -8.82 6.26 -24.19
N ARG A 87 -10.14 6.21 -23.96
CA ARG A 87 -10.95 5.00 -24.14
C ARG A 87 -10.82 4.44 -25.56
N THR A 88 -10.92 5.31 -26.57
CA THR A 88 -10.80 4.91 -27.97
C THR A 88 -9.41 4.37 -28.26
N ARG A 89 -8.34 5.09 -27.86
CA ARG A 89 -6.95 4.61 -28.05
C ARG A 89 -6.69 3.29 -27.32
N TYR A 90 -7.17 3.15 -26.09
CA TYR A 90 -7.06 1.90 -25.32
C TYR A 90 -7.76 0.73 -26.01
N ARG A 91 -9.01 0.90 -26.46
CA ARG A 91 -9.77 -0.15 -27.14
C ARG A 91 -9.16 -0.50 -28.50
N THR A 92 -8.65 0.49 -29.24
CA THR A 92 -7.90 0.29 -30.48
C THR A 92 -6.65 -0.55 -30.27
N ARG A 93 -5.81 -0.24 -29.26
CA ARG A 93 -4.63 -1.06 -28.95
C ARG A 93 -5.01 -2.47 -28.55
N ARG A 94 -6.10 -2.66 -27.80
CA ARG A 94 -6.60 -4.00 -27.44
C ARG A 94 -7.02 -4.79 -28.67
N GLU A 95 -7.79 -4.19 -29.58
CA GLU A 95 -8.20 -4.80 -30.84
C GLU A 95 -6.99 -5.20 -31.70
N LEU A 96 -5.98 -4.34 -31.81
CA LEU A 96 -4.75 -4.64 -32.56
C LEU A 96 -3.97 -5.83 -31.97
N ARG A 97 -4.05 -6.08 -30.65
CA ARG A 97 -3.38 -7.23 -30.00
C ARG A 97 -4.02 -8.58 -30.32
N GLU A 98 -5.26 -8.59 -30.81
CA GLU A 98 -5.99 -9.82 -31.16
C GLU A 98 -5.73 -10.24 -32.62
N ARG A 99 -4.87 -9.52 -33.35
CA ARG A 99 -4.54 -9.74 -34.77
C ARG A 99 -3.15 -10.35 -34.94
N ASP A 100 -2.77 -10.64 -36.17
CA ASP A 100 -1.42 -11.11 -36.50
C ASP A 100 -0.38 -10.08 -36.06
N GLY A 101 0.50 -10.49 -35.15
CA GLY A 101 1.46 -9.58 -34.52
C GLY A 101 2.51 -9.02 -35.49
N VAL A 102 2.90 -9.80 -36.51
CA VAL A 102 3.90 -9.38 -37.50
C VAL A 102 3.31 -8.32 -38.43
N GLU A 103 2.09 -8.54 -38.92
CA GLU A 103 1.38 -7.56 -39.75
C GLU A 103 1.10 -6.26 -38.97
N VAL A 104 0.62 -6.38 -37.73
CA VAL A 104 0.34 -5.23 -36.86
C VAL A 104 1.59 -4.42 -36.57
N ALA A 105 2.69 -5.08 -36.22
CA ALA A 105 3.93 -4.39 -35.90
C ALA A 105 4.51 -3.69 -37.13
N LYS A 106 4.55 -4.37 -38.28
CA LYS A 106 4.98 -3.77 -39.55
C LYS A 106 4.16 -2.53 -39.89
N ALA A 107 2.84 -2.60 -39.77
CA ALA A 107 1.94 -1.47 -40.04
C ALA A 107 2.15 -0.34 -39.02
N ALA A 108 2.28 -0.65 -37.73
CA ALA A 108 2.49 0.33 -36.67
C ALA A 108 3.82 1.08 -36.84
N SER A 109 4.92 0.38 -37.15
CA SER A 109 6.23 0.98 -37.44
C SER A 109 6.19 1.86 -38.69
N ALA A 110 5.58 1.38 -39.78
CA ALA A 110 5.41 2.18 -41.00
C ALA A 110 4.53 3.42 -40.79
N TRP A 111 3.52 3.33 -39.93
CA TRP A 111 2.68 4.46 -39.54
C TRP A 111 3.43 5.45 -38.64
N ALA A 112 4.24 4.97 -37.68
CA ALA A 112 5.06 5.77 -36.79
C ALA A 112 6.10 6.61 -37.55
N ALA A 113 6.72 6.05 -38.59
CA ALA A 113 7.69 6.75 -39.44
C ALA A 113 7.12 7.99 -40.13
N LYS A 114 5.79 8.08 -40.28
CA LYS A 114 5.09 9.23 -40.88
C LYS A 114 4.71 10.30 -39.85
N GLN A 115 4.94 10.07 -38.57
CA GLN A 115 4.54 10.99 -37.49
C GLN A 115 5.72 11.86 -37.04
N SER A 116 5.45 13.14 -36.76
CA SER A 116 6.41 14.03 -36.08
C SER A 116 6.15 14.12 -34.57
N ASP A 117 4.92 13.87 -34.11
CA ASP A 117 4.55 13.88 -32.70
C ASP A 117 5.05 12.61 -32.00
N HIS A 118 5.98 12.77 -31.05
CA HIS A 118 6.51 11.65 -30.25
C HIS A 118 5.41 10.92 -29.46
N ARG A 119 4.29 11.58 -29.11
CA ARG A 119 3.17 10.92 -28.46
C ARG A 119 2.48 9.93 -29.40
N LEU A 120 2.35 10.26 -30.69
CA LEU A 120 1.84 9.31 -31.71
C LEU A 120 2.82 8.15 -31.92
N LYS A 121 4.11 8.45 -32.01
CA LYS A 121 5.15 7.41 -32.07
C LYS A 121 5.12 6.48 -30.86
N LEU A 122 4.86 7.01 -29.66
CA LEU A 122 4.71 6.21 -28.44
C LEU A 122 3.47 5.29 -28.50
N GLU A 123 2.37 5.73 -29.11
CA GLU A 123 1.21 4.87 -29.37
C GLU A 123 1.61 3.66 -30.24
N ALA A 124 2.42 3.89 -31.29
CA ALA A 124 2.94 2.81 -32.13
C ALA A 124 3.89 1.89 -31.36
N LEU A 125 4.79 2.42 -30.52
CA LEU A 125 5.67 1.59 -29.68
C LEU A 125 4.87 0.67 -28.75
N TRP A 126 3.77 1.15 -28.17
CA TRP A 126 2.90 0.30 -27.35
C TRP A 126 2.12 -0.73 -28.16
N VAL A 127 1.83 -0.45 -29.43
CA VAL A 127 1.23 -1.42 -30.35
C VAL A 127 2.23 -2.52 -30.70
N THR A 128 3.46 -2.16 -31.10
CA THR A 128 4.50 -3.14 -31.45
C THR A 128 4.90 -4.00 -30.24
N TRP A 129 5.03 -3.40 -29.05
CA TRP A 129 5.21 -4.15 -27.81
C TRP A 129 4.02 -5.06 -27.49
N GLY A 130 2.79 -4.56 -27.65
CA GLY A 130 1.59 -5.36 -27.42
C GLY A 130 1.43 -6.55 -28.38
N ALA A 131 2.00 -6.45 -29.57
CA ALA A 131 2.06 -7.50 -30.58
C ALA A 131 3.23 -8.49 -30.37
N ASP A 132 3.99 -8.36 -29.29
CA ASP A 132 5.24 -9.09 -29.02
C ASP A 132 6.29 -8.95 -30.15
N GLN A 133 6.31 -7.80 -30.82
CA GLN A 133 7.21 -7.49 -31.93
C GLN A 133 7.77 -6.08 -31.73
N VAL A 134 8.34 -5.82 -30.54
CA VAL A 134 8.80 -4.48 -30.13
C VAL A 134 9.75 -3.88 -31.18
N ASP A 135 9.46 -2.66 -31.59
CA ASP A 135 10.30 -1.90 -32.51
C ASP A 135 11.45 -1.24 -31.73
N ALA A 136 12.65 -1.84 -31.82
CA ALA A 136 13.83 -1.42 -31.07
C ALA A 136 14.34 -0.03 -31.49
N ASP A 137 14.27 0.30 -32.77
CA ASP A 137 14.71 1.60 -33.29
C ASP A 137 13.78 2.71 -32.82
N LEU A 138 12.47 2.47 -32.88
CA LEU A 138 11.46 3.40 -32.36
C LEU A 138 11.59 3.57 -30.84
N LEU A 139 11.87 2.49 -30.10
CA LEU A 139 12.13 2.56 -28.67
C LEU A 139 13.35 3.43 -28.37
N ASN A 140 14.46 3.21 -29.07
CA ASN A 140 15.68 3.99 -28.89
C ASN A 140 15.45 5.48 -29.22
N GLU A 141 14.71 5.78 -30.28
CA GLU A 141 14.30 7.15 -30.62
C GLU A 141 13.49 7.79 -29.47
N LEU A 142 12.46 7.10 -28.99
CA LEU A 142 11.55 7.64 -27.96
C LEU A 142 12.21 7.79 -26.59
N SER A 143 13.18 6.94 -26.27
CA SER A 143 13.98 7.08 -25.05
C SER A 143 14.85 8.34 -25.03
N GLN A 144 14.96 9.06 -26.16
CA GLN A 144 15.67 10.33 -26.32
C GLN A 144 14.72 11.51 -26.58
N SER A 145 13.40 11.31 -26.45
CA SER A 145 12.41 12.38 -26.63
C SER A 145 12.68 13.59 -25.73
N ASN A 146 12.33 14.80 -26.20
CA ASN A 146 12.36 16.00 -25.36
C ASN A 146 11.32 15.93 -24.20
N ASP A 147 10.27 15.12 -24.32
CA ASP A 147 9.29 14.91 -23.26
C ASP A 147 9.72 13.77 -22.31
N HIS A 148 9.98 14.13 -21.05
CA HIS A 148 10.36 13.17 -20.02
C HIS A 148 9.32 12.07 -19.79
N ARG A 149 8.04 12.33 -20.05
CA ARG A 149 6.96 11.33 -19.90
C ARG A 149 7.09 10.24 -20.96
N ILE A 150 7.54 10.61 -22.16
CA ILE A 150 7.77 9.69 -23.27
C ILE A 150 9.04 8.87 -23.02
N ARG A 151 10.13 9.52 -22.57
CA ARG A 151 11.36 8.79 -22.18
C ARG A 151 11.08 7.76 -21.08
N ALA A 152 10.35 8.16 -20.03
CA ALA A 152 9.93 7.26 -18.96
C ALA A 152 9.08 6.09 -19.48
N ALA A 153 8.14 6.34 -20.41
CA ALA A 153 7.34 5.29 -21.02
C ALA A 153 8.18 4.34 -21.89
N ALA A 154 9.17 4.84 -22.63
CA ALA A 154 10.09 4.01 -23.42
C ALA A 154 10.94 3.10 -22.53
N VAL A 155 11.47 3.62 -21.41
CA VAL A 155 12.21 2.83 -20.41
C VAL A 155 11.35 1.71 -19.82
N ARG A 156 10.07 2.00 -19.54
CA ARG A 156 9.11 0.99 -19.08
C ARG A 156 8.89 -0.12 -20.10
N VAL A 157 8.82 0.20 -21.39
CA VAL A 157 8.78 -0.83 -22.45
C VAL A 157 10.09 -1.62 -22.46
N ALA A 158 11.23 -0.95 -22.38
CA ALA A 158 12.55 -1.58 -22.43
C ALA A 158 12.74 -2.66 -21.35
N ARG A 159 12.29 -2.37 -20.12
CA ARG A 159 12.32 -3.30 -18.97
C ARG A 159 11.76 -4.69 -19.28
N PHE A 160 10.70 -4.79 -20.07
CA PHE A 160 10.03 -6.07 -20.35
C PHE A 160 10.54 -6.78 -21.61
N ASN A 161 11.57 -6.23 -22.26
CA ASN A 161 12.03 -6.69 -23.57
C ASN A 161 13.55 -6.92 -23.62
N GLU A 162 14.19 -7.27 -22.49
CA GLU A 162 15.63 -7.55 -22.41
C GLU A 162 16.13 -8.50 -23.51
N HIS A 163 15.44 -9.62 -23.70
CA HIS A 163 15.77 -10.62 -24.72
C HIS A 163 15.69 -10.12 -26.17
N LYS A 164 15.07 -8.96 -26.42
CA LYS A 164 14.92 -8.34 -27.76
C LYS A 164 15.75 -7.06 -27.92
N LEU A 165 16.38 -6.56 -26.85
CA LEU A 165 17.08 -5.27 -26.85
C LEU A 165 18.55 -5.44 -26.47
N ALA A 166 19.41 -5.60 -27.47
CA ALA A 166 20.86 -5.74 -27.28
C ALA A 166 21.51 -4.54 -26.57
N ASN A 167 20.89 -3.36 -26.65
CA ASN A 167 21.35 -2.11 -26.04
C ASN A 167 20.54 -1.72 -24.78
N LEU A 168 19.86 -2.66 -24.12
CA LEU A 168 19.04 -2.36 -22.94
C LEU A 168 19.84 -1.63 -21.85
N THR A 169 21.02 -2.13 -21.49
CA THR A 169 21.86 -1.51 -20.46
C THR A 169 22.19 -0.06 -20.79
N GLU A 170 22.49 0.25 -22.06
CA GLU A 170 22.77 1.61 -22.51
C GLU A 170 21.54 2.53 -22.35
N ILE A 171 20.36 2.05 -22.76
CA ILE A 171 19.10 2.78 -22.61
C ILE A 171 18.85 3.08 -21.13
N LEU A 172 19.03 2.10 -20.25
CA LEU A 172 18.83 2.28 -18.81
C LEU A 172 19.89 3.21 -18.19
N SER A 173 21.16 3.08 -18.56
CA SER A 173 22.23 3.98 -18.11
C SER A 173 21.94 5.44 -18.48
N ARG A 174 21.49 5.70 -19.72
CA ARG A 174 21.07 7.05 -20.14
C ARG A 174 19.89 7.55 -19.30
N ALA A 175 18.89 6.70 -19.08
CA ALA A 175 17.71 7.05 -18.28
C ALA A 175 18.03 7.27 -16.79
N ALA A 176 19.00 6.55 -16.23
CA ALA A 176 19.49 6.75 -14.86
C ALA A 176 20.19 8.10 -14.68
N ASN A 177 20.84 8.61 -15.73
CA ASN A 177 21.47 9.93 -15.74
C ASN A 177 20.51 11.08 -16.12
N ASP A 178 19.22 10.80 -16.35
CA ASP A 178 18.25 11.79 -16.81
C ASP A 178 18.05 12.92 -15.79
N ASN A 179 17.78 14.14 -16.28
CA ASN A 179 17.51 15.29 -15.42
C ASN A 179 16.18 15.15 -14.67
N HIS A 180 15.20 14.44 -15.22
CA HIS A 180 13.87 14.30 -14.63
C HIS A 180 13.75 13.04 -13.77
N GLY A 181 13.34 13.20 -12.51
CA GLY A 181 13.28 12.11 -11.53
C GLY A 181 12.41 10.92 -11.93
N ARG A 182 11.29 11.16 -12.64
CA ARG A 182 10.45 10.09 -13.20
C ARG A 182 11.21 9.13 -14.12
N VAL A 183 12.11 9.64 -14.97
CA VAL A 183 12.86 8.81 -15.91
C VAL A 183 13.90 7.97 -15.15
N ARG A 184 14.58 8.60 -14.18
CA ARG A 184 15.50 7.90 -13.29
C ARG A 184 14.81 6.80 -12.50
N LEU A 185 13.61 7.06 -11.96
CA LEU A 185 12.82 6.09 -11.22
C LEU A 185 12.45 4.86 -12.06
N GLU A 186 12.01 5.07 -13.31
CA GLU A 186 11.74 3.94 -14.22
C GLU A 186 13.02 3.15 -14.52
N SER A 187 14.18 3.82 -14.66
CA SER A 187 15.46 3.16 -14.86
C SER A 187 15.90 2.34 -13.64
N ILE A 188 15.78 2.88 -12.43
CA ILE A 188 16.06 2.18 -11.17
C ILE A 188 15.19 0.93 -11.04
N ALA A 189 13.88 1.05 -11.31
CA ALA A 189 12.98 -0.08 -11.28
C ALA A 189 13.33 -1.14 -12.34
N ALA A 190 13.70 -0.71 -13.55
CA ALA A 190 14.13 -1.61 -14.61
C ALA A 190 15.46 -2.30 -14.31
N ALA A 191 16.42 -1.58 -13.71
CA ALA A 191 17.73 -2.11 -13.35
C ALA A 191 17.64 -3.35 -12.46
N SER A 192 16.66 -3.39 -11.54
CA SER A 192 16.44 -4.53 -10.63
C SER A 192 16.11 -5.87 -11.33
N TYR A 193 15.83 -5.86 -12.64
CA TYR A 193 15.56 -7.06 -13.44
C TYR A 193 16.80 -7.54 -14.22
N LEU A 194 17.85 -6.73 -14.30
CA LEU A 194 19.07 -7.07 -15.02
C LEU A 194 19.96 -8.03 -14.23
N PRO A 195 20.91 -8.72 -14.90
CA PRO A 195 22.04 -9.36 -14.23
C PRO A 195 22.75 -8.37 -13.29
N ALA A 196 23.20 -8.86 -12.12
CA ALA A 196 23.68 -8.01 -11.03
C ALA A 196 24.78 -7.01 -11.43
N ASN A 197 25.73 -7.43 -12.27
CA ASN A 197 26.79 -6.55 -12.76
C ASN A 197 26.26 -5.36 -13.57
N GLN A 198 25.24 -5.58 -14.40
CA GLN A 198 24.62 -4.53 -15.21
C GLN A 198 23.67 -3.67 -14.38
N GLY A 199 22.85 -4.30 -13.53
CA GLY A 199 21.92 -3.59 -12.65
C GLY A 199 22.63 -2.63 -11.70
N LEU A 200 23.68 -3.10 -11.02
CA LEU A 200 24.50 -2.28 -10.12
C LEU A 200 25.18 -1.11 -10.87
N ALA A 201 25.62 -1.32 -12.11
CA ALA A 201 26.20 -0.24 -12.92
C ALA A 201 25.17 0.86 -13.23
N VAL A 202 23.92 0.49 -13.56
CA VAL A 202 22.83 1.46 -13.77
C VAL A 202 22.47 2.19 -12.47
N LEU A 203 22.41 1.48 -11.34
CA LEU A 203 22.13 2.07 -10.04
C LEU A 203 23.21 3.08 -9.62
N ALA A 204 24.49 2.75 -9.82
CA ALA A 204 25.59 3.68 -9.53
C ALA A 204 25.47 5.01 -10.33
N ILE A 205 25.01 4.94 -11.58
CA ILE A 205 24.74 6.14 -12.39
C ILE A 205 23.59 6.97 -11.80
N ALA A 206 22.51 6.31 -11.39
CA ALA A 206 21.38 6.99 -10.75
C ALA A 206 21.78 7.65 -9.42
N GLU A 207 22.59 6.96 -8.62
CA GLU A 207 23.13 7.47 -7.36
C GLU A 207 24.00 8.70 -7.58
N ALA A 208 24.95 8.62 -8.51
CA ALA A 208 25.82 9.74 -8.88
C ALA A 208 25.03 10.96 -9.39
N LYS A 209 23.88 10.73 -10.04
CA LYS A 209 22.98 11.79 -10.49
C LYS A 209 22.13 12.39 -9.36
N GLY A 210 21.85 11.61 -8.32
CA GLY A 210 21.13 12.01 -7.12
C GLY A 210 19.79 11.29 -6.93
N ILE A 211 19.61 10.73 -5.74
CA ILE A 211 18.42 10.02 -5.28
C ILE A 211 17.62 10.92 -4.34
N ASP A 212 16.43 11.36 -4.78
CA ASP A 212 15.51 12.13 -3.95
C ASP A 212 14.54 11.24 -3.16
N SER A 213 13.73 11.85 -2.30
CA SER A 213 12.79 11.14 -1.43
C SER A 213 11.74 10.31 -2.19
N THR A 214 11.43 10.67 -3.44
CA THR A 214 10.43 9.96 -4.26
C THR A 214 10.97 8.66 -4.86
N MET A 215 12.29 8.54 -4.98
CA MET A 215 12.95 7.36 -5.56
C MET A 215 13.75 6.54 -4.54
N LYS A 216 14.02 7.08 -3.35
CA LYS A 216 14.82 6.42 -2.31
C LYS A 216 14.41 4.98 -2.04
N GLN A 217 13.13 4.73 -1.77
CA GLN A 217 12.64 3.37 -1.47
C GLN A 217 12.81 2.42 -2.67
N SER A 218 12.62 2.91 -3.89
CA SER A 218 12.82 2.09 -5.10
C SER A 218 14.29 1.81 -5.36
N PHE A 219 15.19 2.76 -5.05
CA PHE A 219 16.63 2.59 -5.14
C PHE A 219 17.13 1.56 -4.13
N GLU A 220 16.76 1.72 -2.85
CA GLU A 220 17.10 0.78 -1.78
C GLU A 220 16.56 -0.63 -2.08
N PHE A 221 15.34 -0.73 -2.62
CA PHE A 221 14.81 -2.01 -3.08
C PHE A 221 15.69 -2.63 -4.18
N ALA A 222 16.00 -1.85 -5.23
CA ALA A 222 16.77 -2.35 -6.37
C ALA A 222 18.20 -2.78 -5.97
N GLU A 223 18.86 -2.06 -5.07
CA GLU A 223 20.16 -2.49 -4.52
C GLU A 223 20.05 -3.80 -3.72
N ASN A 224 19.01 -3.91 -2.90
CA ASN A 224 18.80 -5.08 -2.05
C ASN A 224 18.49 -6.35 -2.83
N VAL A 225 17.88 -6.24 -4.01
CA VAL A 225 17.71 -7.37 -4.94
C VAL A 225 19.05 -8.03 -5.27
N PHE A 226 20.12 -7.26 -5.43
CA PHE A 226 21.44 -7.79 -5.79
C PHE A 226 22.28 -8.23 -4.59
N SER A 227 22.11 -7.58 -3.43
CA SER A 227 22.83 -7.95 -2.21
C SER A 227 22.24 -9.15 -1.48
N GLY A 228 21.03 -9.60 -1.87
CA GLY A 228 20.29 -10.67 -1.18
C GLY A 228 19.86 -10.28 0.24
N SER A 229 19.99 -9.01 0.60
CA SER A 229 19.61 -8.51 1.92
C SER A 229 18.11 -8.22 1.94
N ALA A 230 17.39 -8.73 2.95
CA ALA A 230 16.03 -8.28 3.19
C ALA A 230 16.03 -6.76 3.41
N ILE A 231 15.05 -6.05 2.83
CA ILE A 231 14.82 -4.63 3.14
C ILE A 231 14.71 -4.55 4.67
N LYS A 232 15.67 -3.92 5.32
CA LYS A 232 15.52 -3.58 6.74
C LYS A 232 14.33 -2.65 6.80
N GLY A 233 13.20 -3.15 7.32
CA GLY A 233 12.00 -2.35 7.50
C GLY A 233 12.38 -1.02 8.14
N GLU A 234 11.74 0.07 7.72
CA GLU A 234 12.03 1.43 8.19
C GLU A 234 12.37 1.38 9.67
N VAL A 235 13.61 1.76 10.00
CA VAL A 235 14.10 1.72 11.38
C VAL A 235 13.11 2.55 12.19
N ALA A 236 12.31 1.88 13.02
CA ALA A 236 11.34 2.51 13.89
C ALA A 236 12.01 3.73 14.52
N LYS A 237 11.35 4.91 14.43
CA LYS A 237 11.86 6.19 14.97
C LYS A 237 12.68 5.93 16.23
N LYS A 238 13.95 6.36 16.28
CA LYS A 238 14.84 6.13 17.44
C LYS A 238 14.08 6.41 18.75
N VAL A 239 13.74 5.34 19.46
CA VAL A 239 13.00 5.45 20.71
C VAL A 239 14.00 5.77 21.81
N THR A 240 13.83 6.95 22.43
CA THR A 240 14.67 7.36 23.56
C THR A 240 14.03 6.89 24.86
N ALA A 241 14.76 6.08 25.63
CA ALA A 241 14.29 5.62 26.93
C ALA A 241 14.18 6.78 27.94
N PRO A 242 13.16 6.78 28.83
CA PRO A 242 13.05 7.74 29.92
C PRO A 242 14.28 7.72 30.84
N LYS A 243 14.72 8.91 31.28
CA LYS A 243 15.93 9.08 32.12
C LYS A 243 15.88 8.35 33.47
N HIS A 244 14.69 8.03 33.97
CA HIS A 244 14.52 7.36 35.27
C HIS A 244 14.73 5.84 35.19
N LEU A 245 14.85 5.27 34.00
CA LEU A 245 15.12 3.84 33.83
C LEU A 245 16.61 3.55 34.02
N SER A 246 16.91 2.38 34.60
CA SER A 246 18.27 1.84 34.64
C SER A 246 18.77 1.59 33.21
N LYS A 247 20.09 1.42 33.03
CA LYS A 247 20.65 1.09 31.70
C LYS A 247 20.04 -0.20 31.12
N GLU A 248 19.86 -1.21 31.96
CA GLU A 248 19.26 -2.50 31.58
C GLU A 248 17.79 -2.34 31.17
N ASP A 249 17.02 -1.58 31.97
CA ASP A 249 15.60 -1.33 31.66
C ASP A 249 15.43 -0.39 30.47
N ALA A 250 16.39 0.49 30.19
CA ALA A 250 16.41 1.32 28.98
C ALA A 250 16.58 0.46 27.72
N VAL A 251 17.48 -0.53 27.74
CA VAL A 251 17.61 -1.49 26.63
C VAL A 251 16.31 -2.27 26.45
N ARG A 252 15.71 -2.74 27.55
CA ARG A 252 14.42 -3.43 27.54
C ARG A 252 13.28 -2.54 27.02
N PHE A 253 13.27 -1.26 27.38
CA PHE A 253 12.30 -0.29 26.91
C PHE A 253 12.36 -0.09 25.39
N VAL A 254 13.58 0.06 24.84
CA VAL A 254 13.77 0.21 23.39
C VAL A 254 13.32 -1.06 22.65
N LYS A 255 13.67 -2.24 23.15
CA LYS A 255 13.17 -3.51 22.60
C LYS A 255 11.64 -3.59 22.69
N GLY A 256 11.05 -3.15 23.79
CA GLY A 256 9.60 -3.15 23.98
C GLY A 256 8.86 -2.26 23.01
N ALA A 257 9.48 -1.15 22.58
CA ALA A 257 8.90 -0.26 21.59
C ALA A 257 8.83 -0.89 20.19
N GLU A 258 9.83 -1.70 19.83
CA GLU A 258 9.81 -2.51 18.61
C GLU A 258 8.68 -3.55 18.68
N VAL A 259 8.62 -4.33 19.75
CA VAL A 259 7.56 -5.34 19.95
C VAL A 259 6.16 -4.71 19.92
N TYR A 260 5.99 -3.53 20.52
CA TYR A 260 4.72 -2.78 20.49
C TYR A 260 4.32 -2.40 19.06
N GLY A 261 5.31 -2.00 18.24
CA GLY A 261 5.14 -1.50 16.89
C GLY A 261 4.96 -2.57 15.81
N ARG A 262 5.16 -3.86 16.11
CA ARG A 262 4.93 -4.95 15.17
C ARG A 262 3.48 -4.96 14.70
N GLU A 263 3.28 -5.20 13.40
CA GLU A 263 1.94 -5.39 12.85
C GLU A 263 1.21 -6.53 13.56
N ALA A 264 -0.11 -6.38 13.72
CA ALA A 264 -0.98 -7.31 14.45
C ALA A 264 -0.64 -7.52 15.94
N HIS A 265 0.27 -6.73 16.52
CA HIS A 265 0.55 -6.72 17.96
C HIS A 265 -0.22 -5.57 18.65
N CYS A 266 0.45 -4.80 19.51
CA CYS A 266 -0.20 -3.83 20.39
C CYS A 266 -0.65 -2.56 19.64
N THR A 267 0.20 -2.03 18.76
CA THR A 267 -0.04 -0.74 18.07
C THR A 267 -1.30 -0.74 17.20
N THR A 268 -1.67 -1.89 16.62
CA THR A 268 -2.84 -2.02 15.72
C THR A 268 -4.14 -1.63 16.43
N CYS A 269 -4.28 -1.97 17.72
CA CYS A 269 -5.49 -1.66 18.49
C CYS A 269 -5.30 -0.44 19.42
N HIS A 270 -4.17 -0.36 20.11
CA HIS A 270 -3.92 0.69 21.11
C HIS A 270 -3.33 1.98 20.53
N GLN A 271 -3.05 2.00 19.22
CA GLN A 271 -2.50 3.13 18.47
C GLN A 271 -1.06 3.50 18.85
N PRO A 272 -0.30 4.19 17.98
CA PRO A 272 1.07 4.62 18.29
C PRO A 272 1.19 5.57 19.49
N ASP A 273 0.12 6.27 19.87
CA ASP A 273 0.09 7.18 21.02
C ASP A 273 -0.52 6.55 22.30
N GLY A 274 -0.89 5.27 22.24
CA GLY A 274 -1.43 4.53 23.37
C GLY A 274 -2.85 4.94 23.77
N LYS A 275 -3.56 5.80 23.01
CA LYS A 275 -4.92 6.24 23.36
C LYS A 275 -6.02 5.28 22.93
N GLY A 276 -5.67 4.25 22.15
CA GLY A 276 -6.64 3.33 21.57
C GLY A 276 -7.63 4.03 20.64
N LEU A 277 -8.76 3.37 20.40
CA LEU A 277 -9.87 3.89 19.61
C LEU A 277 -11.17 3.67 20.41
N PRO A 278 -11.51 4.58 21.34
CA PRO A 278 -12.64 4.38 22.24
C PRO A 278 -13.99 4.21 21.54
N GLY A 279 -14.16 4.73 20.32
CA GLY A 279 -15.37 4.53 19.51
C GLY A 279 -15.46 3.13 18.88
N SER A 280 -14.34 2.43 18.77
CA SER A 280 -14.22 1.09 18.19
C SER A 280 -14.02 0.01 19.25
N GLY A 281 -14.13 0.36 20.53
CA GLY A 281 -14.03 -0.58 21.65
C GLY A 281 -12.59 -0.89 22.09
N PHE A 282 -11.58 -0.19 21.57
CA PHE A 282 -10.19 -0.37 21.98
C PHE A 282 -9.80 0.64 23.08
N PRO A 283 -9.50 0.18 24.31
CA PRO A 283 -9.25 1.09 25.42
C PRO A 283 -7.86 1.75 25.36
N PRO A 284 -7.68 2.91 26.00
CA PRO A 284 -6.39 3.55 26.16
C PRO A 284 -5.48 2.76 27.12
N LEU A 285 -4.17 2.93 26.96
CA LEU A 285 -3.12 2.42 27.85
C LEU A 285 -2.52 3.54 28.73
N ASN A 286 -2.69 4.81 28.35
CA ASN A 286 -2.10 5.96 29.02
C ASN A 286 -2.87 6.38 30.29
N GLY A 287 -2.15 6.55 31.41
CA GLY A 287 -2.68 6.97 32.69
C GLY A 287 -3.68 5.99 33.32
N THR A 288 -3.64 4.70 32.94
CA THR A 288 -4.63 3.71 33.38
C THR A 288 -4.09 2.84 34.51
N LYS A 289 -4.94 2.57 35.51
CA LYS A 289 -4.63 1.59 36.57
C LYS A 289 -4.43 0.16 36.02
N TRP A 290 -4.96 -0.14 34.83
CA TRP A 290 -4.73 -1.41 34.14
C TRP A 290 -3.27 -1.55 33.67
N ALA A 291 -2.67 -0.47 33.16
CA ALA A 291 -1.27 -0.46 32.72
C ALA A 291 -0.28 -0.23 33.88
N GLU A 292 -0.55 0.73 34.76
CA GLU A 292 0.43 1.18 35.78
C GLU A 292 0.35 0.41 37.10
N GLY A 293 -0.81 -0.18 37.39
CA GLY A 293 -1.06 -0.91 38.65
C GLY A 293 -0.36 -2.26 38.75
N ASP A 294 -1.09 -3.26 39.25
CA ASP A 294 -0.53 -4.58 39.52
C ASP A 294 0.07 -5.23 38.25
N SER A 295 1.34 -5.61 38.34
CA SER A 295 2.07 -6.16 37.19
C SER A 295 1.72 -7.61 36.91
N ASN A 296 1.25 -8.40 37.89
CA ASN A 296 0.79 -9.76 37.62
C ASN A 296 -0.52 -9.72 36.83
N ARG A 297 -1.43 -8.79 37.14
CA ARG A 297 -2.63 -8.54 36.34
C ARG A 297 -2.28 -8.23 34.89
N LEU A 298 -1.36 -7.29 34.67
CA LEU A 298 -0.93 -6.90 33.33
C LEU A 298 -0.24 -8.05 32.56
N ILE A 299 0.56 -8.87 33.23
CA ILE A 299 1.18 -10.04 32.59
C ILE A 299 0.12 -11.08 32.23
N LYS A 300 -0.79 -11.40 33.16
CA LYS A 300 -1.85 -12.41 32.95
C LYS A 300 -2.78 -12.03 31.79
N LEU A 301 -3.23 -10.77 31.72
CA LEU A 301 -4.07 -10.30 30.62
C LEU A 301 -3.33 -10.31 29.28
N THR A 302 -2.02 -10.06 29.26
CA THR A 302 -1.25 -10.06 28.01
C THR A 302 -0.98 -11.48 27.50
N LEU A 303 -0.69 -12.42 28.41
CA LEU A 303 -0.44 -13.81 28.03
C LEU A 303 -1.72 -14.49 27.53
N LYS A 304 -2.80 -14.43 28.30
CA LYS A 304 -4.03 -15.18 28.02
C LYS A 304 -5.13 -14.36 27.36
N GLY A 305 -4.91 -13.06 27.12
CA GLY A 305 -5.92 -12.17 26.57
C GLY A 305 -7.04 -11.85 27.56
N LEU A 306 -8.00 -11.03 27.12
CA LEU A 306 -9.08 -10.48 27.95
C LEU A 306 -10.37 -10.37 27.15
N MET A 307 -11.50 -10.78 27.72
CA MET A 307 -12.81 -10.64 27.09
C MET A 307 -13.90 -10.33 28.11
N GLY A 308 -14.90 -9.55 27.71
CA GLY A 308 -16.01 -9.13 28.56
C GLY A 308 -15.92 -7.68 29.03
N PRO A 309 -16.96 -7.21 29.72
CA PRO A 309 -17.14 -5.79 30.03
C PRO A 309 -16.03 -5.27 30.94
N ILE A 310 -15.42 -4.15 30.55
CA ILE A 310 -14.32 -3.53 31.29
C ILE A 310 -14.53 -2.03 31.40
N GLU A 311 -14.13 -1.45 32.52
CA GLU A 311 -14.04 0.00 32.69
C GLU A 311 -12.58 0.46 32.65
N VAL A 312 -12.29 1.41 31.77
CA VAL A 312 -10.95 2.01 31.61
C VAL A 312 -11.10 3.52 31.53
N ALA A 313 -10.41 4.24 32.42
CA ALA A 313 -10.45 5.70 32.51
C ALA A 313 -11.89 6.28 32.58
N GLY A 314 -12.77 5.65 33.37
CA GLY A 314 -14.17 6.07 33.55
C GLY A 314 -15.11 5.76 32.38
N LYS A 315 -14.61 5.12 31.31
CA LYS A 315 -15.43 4.68 30.17
C LYS A 315 -15.66 3.17 30.23
N LYS A 316 -16.92 2.77 30.05
CA LYS A 316 -17.32 1.36 29.93
C LYS A 316 -17.13 0.88 28.50
N TYR A 317 -16.48 -0.27 28.36
CA TYR A 317 -16.29 -0.99 27.11
C TYR A 317 -17.06 -2.31 27.19
N PRO A 318 -17.90 -2.64 26.19
CA PRO A 318 -18.69 -3.88 26.23
C PRO A 318 -17.83 -5.14 26.11
N GLY A 319 -16.59 -5.03 25.62
CA GLY A 319 -15.65 -6.14 25.55
C GLY A 319 -16.01 -7.23 24.53
N GLN A 320 -16.72 -6.85 23.46
CA GLN A 320 -17.09 -7.75 22.36
C GLN A 320 -15.88 -8.15 21.49
N VAL A 321 -14.87 -7.28 21.40
CA VAL A 321 -13.59 -7.58 20.75
C VAL A 321 -12.62 -8.06 21.83
N PRO A 322 -12.12 -9.30 21.75
CA PRO A 322 -11.17 -9.80 22.73
C PRO A 322 -9.81 -9.12 22.57
N MET A 323 -9.12 -8.91 23.68
CA MET A 323 -7.68 -8.67 23.64
C MET A 323 -6.99 -9.99 23.27
N THR A 324 -6.22 -9.97 22.18
CA THR A 324 -5.48 -11.13 21.69
C THR A 324 -4.53 -11.72 22.74
N PRO A 325 -4.53 -13.04 22.95
CA PRO A 325 -3.54 -13.71 23.80
C PRO A 325 -2.17 -13.77 23.10
N PHE A 326 -1.12 -13.31 23.77
CA PHE A 326 0.25 -13.32 23.22
C PHE A 326 1.13 -14.46 23.76
N GLU A 327 0.57 -15.38 24.56
CA GLU A 327 1.33 -16.48 25.18
C GLU A 327 2.13 -17.31 24.16
N SER A 328 1.53 -17.65 23.00
CA SER A 328 2.19 -18.43 21.96
C SER A 328 3.01 -17.62 20.97
N LEU A 329 2.90 -16.28 21.02
CA LEU A 329 3.50 -15.38 20.03
C LEU A 329 4.78 -14.72 20.55
N LEU A 330 4.88 -14.48 21.86
CA LEU A 330 5.97 -13.75 22.48
C LEU A 330 6.61 -14.55 23.61
N ASN A 331 7.95 -14.58 23.62
CA ASN A 331 8.70 -15.16 24.74
C ASN A 331 8.70 -14.24 25.98
N ASP A 332 9.23 -14.73 27.10
CA ASP A 332 9.22 -14.01 28.38
C ASP A 332 9.96 -12.66 28.34
N ASP A 333 11.04 -12.59 27.57
CA ASP A 333 11.81 -11.35 27.41
C ASP A 333 11.06 -10.33 26.55
N GLU A 334 10.37 -10.76 25.49
CA GLU A 334 9.56 -9.89 24.65
C GLU A 334 8.33 -9.35 25.41
N ILE A 335 7.64 -10.20 26.18
CA ILE A 335 6.53 -9.77 27.05
C ILE A 335 7.03 -8.78 28.11
N ALA A 336 8.14 -9.08 28.79
CA ALA A 336 8.73 -8.16 29.77
C ALA A 336 9.12 -6.83 29.13
N SER A 337 9.63 -6.87 27.90
CA SER A 337 10.01 -5.71 27.11
C SER A 337 8.83 -4.83 26.76
N VAL A 338 7.81 -5.37 26.10
CA VAL A 338 6.64 -4.59 25.66
C VAL A 338 5.87 -4.01 26.85
N LEU A 339 5.74 -4.75 27.95
CA LEU A 339 5.06 -4.24 29.13
C LEU A 339 5.87 -3.19 29.87
N THR A 340 7.21 -3.29 29.87
CA THR A 340 8.09 -2.22 30.38
C THR A 340 7.92 -0.95 29.56
N TYR A 341 7.85 -1.08 28.24
CA TYR A 341 7.59 0.02 27.32
C TYR A 341 6.23 0.68 27.59
N VAL A 342 5.15 -0.09 27.67
CA VAL A 342 3.80 0.42 27.98
C VAL A 342 3.76 1.13 29.33
N ARG A 343 4.41 0.59 30.35
CA ARG A 343 4.44 1.16 31.72
C ARG A 343 5.26 2.44 31.86
N ASN A 344 6.06 2.79 30.84
CA ASN A 344 6.95 3.94 30.84
C ASN A 344 6.81 4.82 29.59
N SER A 345 5.72 4.63 28.83
CA SER A 345 5.38 5.40 27.62
C SER A 345 4.04 6.11 27.79
N PHE A 346 3.71 7.00 26.86
CA PHE A 346 2.41 7.67 26.82
C PHE A 346 2.07 8.52 28.07
N GLY A 347 3.08 8.88 28.85
CA GLY A 347 2.94 9.58 30.13
C GLY A 347 2.89 8.65 31.35
N ASN A 348 2.88 7.33 31.15
CA ASN A 348 2.95 6.34 32.24
C ASN A 348 4.31 6.37 32.93
N LYS A 349 4.32 6.13 34.25
CA LYS A 349 5.54 6.00 35.02
C LYS A 349 5.38 4.94 36.10
N ALA A 350 5.66 3.70 35.74
CA ALA A 350 5.57 2.56 36.65
C ALA A 350 6.78 1.63 36.56
N SER A 351 6.98 0.81 37.60
CA SER A 351 8.14 -0.10 37.70
C SER A 351 8.26 -1.02 36.47
N PRO A 352 9.47 -1.20 35.91
CA PRO A 352 9.72 -2.15 34.82
C PRO A 352 9.30 -3.58 35.16
N ILE A 353 9.03 -4.38 34.13
CA ILE A 353 8.75 -5.81 34.27
C ILE A 353 9.99 -6.59 33.82
N ARG A 354 10.37 -7.60 34.62
CA ARG A 354 11.53 -8.45 34.35
C ARG A 354 11.11 -9.80 33.76
N PRO A 355 11.94 -10.43 32.90
CA PRO A 355 11.62 -11.72 32.28
C PRO A 355 11.36 -12.85 33.29
N ASP A 356 12.08 -12.89 34.42
CA ASP A 356 11.89 -13.87 35.49
C ASP A 356 10.49 -13.81 36.11
N LYS A 357 9.94 -12.59 36.24
CA LYS A 357 8.57 -12.40 36.70
C LYS A 357 7.55 -12.90 35.68
N VAL A 358 7.77 -12.65 34.39
CA VAL A 358 6.90 -13.16 33.32
C VAL A 358 6.92 -14.68 33.31
N LYS A 359 8.10 -15.27 33.37
CA LYS A 359 8.28 -16.73 33.45
C LYS A 359 7.50 -17.33 34.62
N LYS A 360 7.63 -16.74 35.81
CA LYS A 360 6.90 -17.18 37.01
C LYS A 360 5.39 -17.13 36.79
N VAL A 361 4.86 -16.01 36.28
CA VAL A 361 3.42 -15.88 36.00
C VAL A 361 2.96 -16.86 34.93
N ARG A 362 3.76 -17.07 33.87
CA ARG A 362 3.47 -18.05 32.81
C ARG A 362 3.38 -19.47 33.38
N ASP A 363 4.32 -19.84 34.24
CA ASP A 363 4.33 -21.13 34.94
C ASP A 363 3.10 -21.29 35.86
N GLU A 364 2.71 -20.24 36.59
CA GLU A 364 1.51 -20.22 37.46
C GLU A 364 0.19 -20.41 36.70
N ILE A 365 0.10 -19.95 35.45
CA ILE A 365 -1.16 -19.94 34.68
C ILE A 365 -1.22 -21.00 33.57
N LYS A 366 -0.28 -21.97 33.53
CA LYS A 366 -0.26 -23.05 32.52
C LYS A 366 -1.60 -23.77 32.38
N GLY A 367 -2.30 -23.99 33.49
CA GLY A 367 -3.60 -24.65 33.50
C GLY A 367 -4.79 -23.79 33.07
N LYS A 368 -4.62 -22.46 32.90
CA LYS A 368 -5.71 -21.56 32.50
C LYS A 368 -6.04 -21.77 31.02
N GLN A 369 -7.27 -22.21 30.77
CA GLN A 369 -7.87 -22.33 29.44
C GLN A 369 -8.69 -21.08 29.10
N GLY A 370 -8.58 -20.62 27.86
CA GLY A 370 -9.31 -19.47 27.34
C GLY A 370 -8.93 -18.12 27.96
N LEU A 371 -9.61 -17.06 27.52
CA LEU A 371 -9.37 -15.68 27.90
C LEU A 371 -9.74 -15.42 29.37
N TYR A 372 -9.12 -14.43 30.00
CA TYR A 372 -9.57 -13.91 31.30
C TYR A 372 -10.82 -13.05 31.11
N SER A 373 -11.68 -13.00 32.13
CA SER A 373 -12.62 -11.88 32.29
C SER A 373 -12.01 -10.76 33.16
N PRO A 374 -12.42 -9.49 32.97
CA PRO A 374 -12.02 -8.41 33.86
C PRO A 374 -12.29 -8.71 35.33
N ASP A 375 -13.46 -9.28 35.66
CA ASP A 375 -13.83 -9.63 37.03
C ASP A 375 -12.93 -10.71 37.65
N GLU A 376 -12.55 -11.73 36.86
CA GLU A 376 -11.63 -12.79 37.30
C GLU A 376 -10.28 -12.19 37.71
N LEU A 377 -9.74 -11.29 36.88
CA LEU A 377 -8.48 -10.61 37.16
C LEU A 377 -8.58 -9.63 38.32
N LEU A 378 -9.69 -8.89 38.45
CA LEU A 378 -9.89 -7.95 39.55
C LEU A 378 -10.07 -8.65 40.90
N LYS A 379 -10.70 -9.83 40.91
CA LYS A 379 -10.81 -10.66 42.12
C LYS A 379 -9.44 -11.17 42.58
N ALA A 380 -8.60 -11.62 41.64
CA ALA A 380 -7.25 -12.10 41.94
C ALA A 380 -6.27 -10.96 42.25
N HIS A 381 -6.41 -9.83 41.56
CA HIS A 381 -5.52 -8.66 41.61
C HIS A 381 -6.35 -7.36 41.59
N PRO A 382 -6.85 -6.89 42.75
CA PRO A 382 -7.70 -5.71 42.83
C PRO A 382 -7.04 -4.41 42.34
N MET A 383 -7.87 -3.43 41.96
CA MET A 383 -7.42 -2.08 41.63
C MET A 383 -7.04 -1.33 42.92
N ARG A 384 -5.75 -1.31 43.25
CA ARG A 384 -5.22 -0.43 44.29
C ARG A 384 -4.93 0.94 43.67
#